data_AF-A0A9E1IJY1-F1
#
_entry.id   AF-A0A9E1IJY1-F1
#
_cell.length_a   1.000
_cell.length_b   1.000
_cell.length_c   1.000
_cell.angle_alpha   90.00
_cell.angle_beta   90.00
_cell.angle_gamma   90.00
#
_symmetry.space_group_name_H-M   'P 1'
#
loop_
_entity.id
_entity.type
_entity.pdbx_description
1 polymer ?
#
loop_
_entity_poly.entity_id
_entity_poly.type
_entity_poly.pdbx_seq_one_letter_code
_entity_poly.pdbx_strand_id
1 'polypeptide(L)' 'MTDEERLIVEELASAYRRHDPRKLAFHHLFYDATPEARMAAFDLALSMRPLEAALDAQGHSTTVHAVMAVIDASTSD' A
#
# COMPACT_ATOMS: atom_id res chain seq x y z
N MET A 1 6.58 -18.52 -10.19
CA MET A 1 5.44 -17.75 -9.66
C MET A 1 4.36 -17.76 -10.71
N THR A 2 3.16 -18.20 -10.35
CA THR A 2 1.97 -18.17 -11.23
C THR A 2 1.45 -16.75 -11.38
N ASP A 3 0.54 -16.51 -12.33
CA ASP A 3 -0.07 -15.18 -12.49
C ASP A 3 -0.93 -14.78 -11.28
N GLU A 4 -1.63 -15.74 -10.67
CA GLU A 4 -2.38 -15.52 -9.43
C GLU A 4 -1.46 -15.13 -8.25
N GLU A 5 -0.33 -15.82 -8.09
CA GLU A 5 0.66 -15.44 -7.08
C GLU A 5 1.23 -14.04 -7.33
N ARG A 6 1.41 -13.63 -8.59
CA ARG A 6 1.88 -12.28 -8.93
C ARG A 6 0.86 -11.21 -8.52
N LEU A 7 -0.43 -11.46 -8.72
CA LEU A 7 -1.50 -10.58 -8.25
C LEU A 7 -1.50 -10.46 -6.72
N ILE A 8 -1.32 -11.57 -6.01
CA ILE A 8 -1.21 -11.57 -4.54
C ILE A 8 0.00 -10.74 -4.08
N VAL A 9 1.15 -10.88 -4.76
CA VAL A 9 2.36 -10.09 -4.47
C VAL A 9 2.10 -8.60 -4.65
N GLU A 10 1.47 -8.21 -5.75
CA GLU A 10 1.14 -6.82 -6.05
C GLU A 10 0.19 -6.23 -4.99
N GLU A 11 -0.92 -6.91 -4.71
CA GLU A 11 -1.91 -6.48 -3.70
C GLU A 11 -1.28 -6.33 -2.31
N LEU A 12 -0.46 -7.30 -1.87
CA LEU A 12 0.24 -7.22 -0.59
C LEU A 12 1.27 -6.09 -0.54
N ALA A 13 1.97 -5.83 -1.64
CA ALA A 13 3.00 -4.78 -1.68
C ALA A 13 2.39 -3.37 -1.63
N SER A 14 1.24 -3.16 -2.29
CA SER A 14 0.52 -1.89 -2.33
C SER A 14 -0.51 -1.70 -1.20
N ALA A 15 -0.67 -2.70 -0.32
CA ALA A 15 -1.64 -2.63 0.77
C ALA A 15 -1.42 -1.39 1.66
N TYR A 16 -2.53 -0.85 2.18
CA TYR A 16 -2.47 0.29 3.09
C TYR A 16 -1.59 -0.01 4.31
N ARG A 17 -0.65 0.91 4.58
CA ARG A 17 0.28 0.83 5.71
C ARG A 17 0.01 1.94 6.71
N ARG A 18 0.11 1.59 8.00
CA ARG A 18 0.11 2.58 9.08
C ARG A 18 1.40 3.40 9.01
N HIS A 19 1.31 4.68 9.34
CA HIS A 19 2.47 5.56 9.40
C HIS A 19 3.49 5.12 10.48
N ASP A 20 3.03 4.51 11.59
CA ASP A 20 3.94 3.92 12.59
C ASP A 20 4.35 2.51 12.17
N PRO A 21 5.63 2.26 11.83
CA PRO A 21 6.10 0.96 11.34
C PRO A 21 6.06 -0.15 12.40
N ARG A 22 5.86 0.19 13.69
CA ARG A 22 5.68 -0.80 14.76
C ARG A 22 4.23 -1.30 14.84
N LYS A 23 3.30 -0.65 14.16
CA LYS A 23 1.90 -1.08 14.10
C LYS A 23 1.70 -1.98 12.88
N LEU A 24 1.57 -3.27 13.14
CA LEU A 24 1.23 -4.25 12.11
C LEU A 24 -0.23 -4.08 11.69
N ALA A 25 -0.47 -4.12 10.39
CA ALA A 25 -1.79 -4.19 9.79
C ALA A 25 -1.98 -5.56 9.17
N PHE A 26 -3.18 -6.10 9.31
CA PHE A 26 -3.54 -7.39 8.73
C PHE A 26 -4.02 -7.23 7.28
N HIS A 27 -3.64 -8.17 6.41
CA HIS A 27 -4.16 -8.30 5.06
C HIS A 27 -4.54 -9.76 4.80
N HIS A 28 -5.77 -10.03 4.34
CA HIS A 28 -6.27 -11.42 4.24
C HIS A 28 -5.43 -12.28 3.30
N LEU A 29 -4.97 -11.74 2.17
CA LEU A 29 -4.17 -12.47 1.17
C LEU A 29 -2.80 -12.91 1.69
N PHE A 30 -2.35 -12.41 2.85
CA PHE A 30 -1.07 -12.84 3.42
C PHE A 30 -1.05 -14.34 3.69
N TYR A 31 -2.19 -14.92 4.10
CA TYR A 31 -2.28 -16.35 4.38
C TYR A 31 -2.39 -17.21 3.13
N ASP A 32 -2.93 -16.65 2.04
CA ASP A 32 -3.03 -17.32 0.74
C ASP A 32 -1.69 -17.29 -0.01
N ALA A 33 -0.79 -16.37 0.34
CA ALA A 33 0.54 -16.27 -0.22
C ALA A 33 1.47 -17.41 0.26
N THR A 34 2.24 -17.97 -0.69
CA THR A 34 3.40 -18.83 -0.41
C THR A 34 4.49 -18.06 0.33
N PRO A 35 5.40 -18.73 1.06
CA PRO A 35 6.54 -18.06 1.72
C PRO A 35 7.36 -17.18 0.77
N GLU A 36 7.59 -17.67 -0.45
CA GLU A 36 8.32 -16.97 -1.50
C GLU A 36 7.57 -15.72 -1.97
N ALA A 37 6.25 -15.80 -2.13
CA ALA A 37 5.42 -14.66 -2.47
C ALA A 37 5.40 -13.60 -1.36
N ARG A 38 5.38 -14.01 -0.08
CA ARG A 38 5.46 -13.07 1.05
C ARG A 38 6.76 -12.28 1.06
N MET A 39 7.89 -12.96 0.79
CA MET A 39 9.19 -12.32 0.67
C MET A 39 9.25 -11.38 -0.53
N ALA A 40 8.75 -11.81 -1.70
CA ALA A 40 8.69 -10.97 -2.89
C ALA A 40 7.84 -9.71 -2.69
N ALA A 41 6.68 -9.81 -2.02
CA ALA A 41 5.84 -8.67 -1.69
C ALA A 41 6.53 -7.69 -0.74
N PHE A 42 7.28 -8.21 0.25
CA PHE A 42 8.05 -7.37 1.15
C PHE A 42 9.15 -6.59 0.42
N ASP A 43 9.92 -7.25 -0.44
CA ASP A 43 10.99 -6.63 -1.23
C ASP A 43 10.43 -5.59 -2.20
N LEU A 44 9.32 -5.92 -2.88
CA LEU A 44 8.62 -4.97 -3.75
C LEU A 44 8.13 -3.75 -2.97
N ALA A 45 7.50 -3.94 -1.81
CA ALA A 45 7.05 -2.85 -0.96
C ALA A 45 8.22 -1.96 -0.49
N LEU A 46 9.40 -2.53 -0.19
CA LEU A 46 10.60 -1.75 0.14
C LEU A 46 11.05 -0.87 -1.02
N SER A 47 10.99 -1.39 -2.25
CA SER A 47 11.37 -0.64 -3.45
C SER A 47 10.40 0.49 -3.81
N MET A 48 9.09 0.29 -3.57
CA MET A 48 8.05 1.29 -3.86
C MET A 48 8.05 2.44 -2.86
N ARG A 49 8.40 2.19 -1.60
CA ARG A 49 8.35 3.18 -0.50
C ARG A 49 9.06 4.51 -0.81
N PRO A 50 10.32 4.54 -1.26
CA PRO A 50 10.99 5.79 -1.58
C PRO A 50 10.31 6.54 -2.73
N LEU A 51 9.76 5.79 -3.70
CA LEU A 51 9.07 6.37 -4.85
C LEU A 51 7.76 7.01 -4.44
N GLU A 52 6.96 6.33 -3.62
CA GLU A 52 5.72 6.86 -3.05
C GLU A 52 5.97 8.11 -2.20
N ALA A 53 6.98 8.07 -1.32
CA ALA A 53 7.35 9.21 -0.47
C ALA A 53 7.91 10.40 -1.27
N ALA A 54 8.53 10.14 -2.43
CA ALA A 54 9.01 11.20 -3.32
C ALA A 54 7.86 11.83 -4.14
N LEU A 55 6.81 11.06 -4.44
CA LEU A 55 5.62 11.55 -5.13
C LEU A 55 4.73 12.39 -4.21
N ASP A 56 4.69 12.06 -2.92
CA ASP A 56 3.95 12.81 -1.91
C ASP A 56 4.68 12.81 -0.56
N ALA A 57 5.10 13.99 -0.10
CA ALA A 57 5.90 14.14 1.13
C ALA A 57 5.14 13.72 2.40
N GLN A 58 3.80 13.71 2.34
CA GLN A 58 2.92 13.28 3.41
C GLN A 58 2.61 11.77 3.32
N GLY A 59 3.07 11.09 2.26
CA GLY A 59 2.84 9.67 2.00
C GLY A 59 1.39 9.35 1.59
N HIS A 60 0.65 10.33 1.08
CA HIS A 60 -0.73 10.15 0.65
C HIS A 60 -0.79 9.49 -0.74
N SER A 61 -1.67 8.51 -0.90
CA SER A 61 -1.99 7.97 -2.23
C SER A 61 -2.87 8.95 -3.02
N THR A 62 -2.97 8.76 -4.33
CA THR A 62 -3.88 9.52 -5.19
C THR A 62 -5.34 9.43 -4.75
N THR A 63 -5.75 8.29 -4.20
CA THR A 63 -7.08 8.11 -3.61
C THR A 63 -7.29 8.98 -2.37
N VAL A 64 -6.27 9.10 -1.51
CA VAL A 64 -6.36 9.98 -0.33
C VAL A 64 -6.54 11.44 -0.76
N HIS A 65 -5.79 11.89 -1.77
CA HIS A 65 -5.95 13.25 -2.32
C HIS A 65 -7.35 13.50 -2.88
N ALA A 66 -7.89 12.54 -3.64
CA ALA A 66 -9.24 12.66 -4.19
C ALA A 66 -10.30 12.80 -3.08
N VAL A 67 -10.17 12.04 -1.99
CA VAL A 67 -11.06 12.15 -0.82
C VAL A 67 -10.89 13.49 -0.11
N MET A 68 -9.66 13.94 0.13
CA MET A 68 -9.39 15.22 0.78
C MET A 68 -9.98 16.40 0.00
N ALA A 69 -9.84 16.42 -1.32
CA ALA A 69 -10.41 17.46 -2.18
C ALA A 69 -11.95 17.56 -2.04
N VAL A 70 -12.64 16.42 -1.88
CA VAL A 70 -14.10 16.41 -1.65
C VAL A 70 -14.44 16.99 -0.27
N ILE A 71 -13.67 16.63 0.76
CA ILE A 71 -13.88 17.12 2.13
C ILE A 71 -13.67 18.65 2.19
N ASP A 72 -12.58 19.16 1.61
CA ASP A 72 -12.27 20.60 1.60
C ASP A 72 -13.31 21.41 0.83
N ALA A 73 -13.85 20.86 -0.26
CA ALA A 73 -14.95 21.48 -1.00
C ALA A 73 -16.24 21.56 -0.17
N SER A 74 -16.51 20.56 0.68
CA SER A 74 -17.71 20.50 1.52
C SER A 74 -17.66 21.36 2.79
N THR A 75 -16.47 21.80 3.21
CA THR A 75 -16.27 22.67 4.39
C THR A 75 -16.14 24.16 4.05
N SER A 76 -16.14 24.49 2.75
CA SER A 76 -16.04 25.86 2.25
C SER A 76 -17.42 26.50 1.93
N ASP A 77 -18.51 25.76 2.14
CA ASP A 77 -19.92 26.22 2.14
C ASP A 77 -20.43 26.50 3.57
#